data_AF-H9MAD5-F1
#
_entry.id   AF-H9MAD5-F1
#
_cell.length_a   1.000
_cell.length_b   1.000
_cell.length_c   1.000
_cell.angle_alpha   90.00
_cell.angle_beta   90.00
_cell.angle_gamma   90.00
#
_symmetry.space_group_name_H-M   'P 1'
#
loop_
_entity.id
_entity.type
_entity.pdbx_description
1 polymer ?
#
loop_
_entity_poly.entity_id
_entity_poly.type
_entity_poly.pdbx_seq_one_letter_code
_entity_poly.pdbx_strand_id
1 'polypeptide(L)'
;RVLRDEEGDSFWLQFKILDQHRVPSGSHGPYNVTVSLLVPGNYQGPRRILQHQIYDRPDTYKMKLPTVPVRTTGTVIVEMVDKNGLYFSDEFSLTFHMHYYKLLKWLLVLPMVGMFGLLVIFRPQEGAPLPSFSRNNHQL
;
A
#
# COMPACT_ATOMS: atom_id res chain seq x y z
N ARG A 1 -18.18 4.74 6.51
CA ARG A 1 -17.05 4.55 5.57
C ARG A 1 -16.07 3.59 6.22
N VAL A 2 -15.73 2.48 5.57
CA VAL A 2 -14.66 1.57 6.02
C VAL A 2 -13.40 2.01 5.27
N LEU A 3 -12.32 2.29 6.00
CA LEU A 3 -11.02 2.56 5.39
C LEU A 3 -10.53 1.26 4.74
N ARG A 4 -10.15 1.33 3.47
CA ARG A 4 -9.73 0.17 2.69
C ARG A 4 -8.28 0.36 2.28
N ASP A 5 -7.42 -0.46 2.86
CA ASP A 5 -6.00 -0.49 2.51
C ASP A 5 -5.82 -1.32 1.24
N GLU A 6 -5.16 -0.74 0.24
CA GLU A 6 -4.85 -1.37 -1.03
C GLU A 6 -3.32 -1.52 -1.13
N GLU A 7 -2.84 -2.74 -1.37
CA GLU A 7 -1.41 -3.04 -1.52
C GLU A 7 -1.07 -3.30 -2.99
N GLY A 8 -0.01 -2.65 -3.49
CA GLY A 8 0.54 -2.91 -4.83
C GLY A 8 0.90 -1.65 -5.61
N ASP A 9 1.29 -1.86 -6.87
CA ASP A 9 1.69 -0.80 -7.82
C ASP A 9 0.48 0.05 -8.29
N SER A 10 -0.72 -0.38 -7.97
CA SER A 10 -1.98 0.24 -8.39
C SER A 10 -3.10 -0.09 -7.41
N PHE A 11 -4.08 0.80 -7.28
CA PHE A 11 -5.26 0.60 -6.46
C PHE A 11 -6.54 0.76 -7.29
N TRP A 12 -7.63 0.18 -6.79
CA TRP A 12 -8.95 0.30 -7.42
C TRP A 12 -9.72 1.48 -6.86
N LEU A 13 -10.04 2.43 -7.73
CA LEU A 13 -11.06 3.44 -7.47
C LEU A 13 -12.42 2.88 -7.86
N GLN A 14 -13.35 2.83 -6.91
CA GLN A 14 -14.74 2.48 -7.16
C GLN A 14 -15.62 3.73 -7.01
N PHE A 15 -16.43 4.02 -8.02
CA PHE A 15 -17.39 5.11 -7.99
C PHE A 15 -18.72 4.65 -8.58
N LYS A 16 -19.81 5.35 -8.25
CA LYS A 16 -21.15 5.03 -8.74
C LYS A 16 -21.76 6.24 -9.42
N ILE A 17 -22.16 6.06 -10.67
CA ILE A 17 -22.93 7.05 -11.39
C ILE A 17 -24.40 6.90 -10.96
N LEU A 18 -24.95 7.95 -10.39
CA LEU A 18 -26.34 7.99 -9.93
C LEU A 18 -27.15 8.85 -10.91
N ASP A 19 -27.90 8.19 -11.79
CA ASP A 19 -28.91 8.84 -12.62
C ASP A 19 -30.24 8.09 -12.48
N GLN A 20 -31.25 8.79 -11.97
CA GLN A 20 -32.60 8.26 -11.75
C GLN A 20 -33.57 8.71 -12.85
N HIS A 21 -33.08 9.24 -13.97
CA HIS A 21 -33.93 9.72 -15.05
C HIS A 21 -34.80 8.59 -15.63
N ARG A 22 -36.10 8.87 -15.84
CA ARG A 22 -37.09 7.88 -16.27
C ARG A 22 -37.13 7.77 -17.80
N VAL A 23 -36.73 6.63 -18.35
CA VAL A 23 -36.93 6.27 -19.77
C VAL A 23 -38.42 5.93 -19.95
N PRO A 24 -39.20 6.54 -20.88
CA PRO A 24 -38.85 6.89 -22.25
C PRO A 24 -38.63 8.39 -22.55
N SER A 25 -38.75 9.28 -21.56
CA SER A 25 -38.70 10.73 -21.77
C SER A 25 -37.28 11.31 -21.90
N GLY A 26 -36.26 10.52 -21.56
CA GLY A 26 -34.86 10.90 -21.71
C GLY A 26 -33.93 9.69 -21.86
N SER A 27 -32.80 9.90 -22.54
CA SER A 27 -31.71 8.92 -22.63
C SER A 27 -30.86 8.90 -21.36
N HIS A 28 -30.21 7.78 -21.05
CA HIS A 28 -29.13 7.74 -20.08
C HIS A 28 -27.82 8.01 -20.83
N GLY A 29 -26.91 8.75 -20.19
CA GLY A 29 -25.59 9.06 -20.75
C GLY A 29 -25.60 9.83 -22.08
N PRO A 30 -24.40 10.07 -22.65
CA PRO A 30 -23.09 9.65 -22.15
C PRO A 30 -22.62 10.44 -20.92
N TYR A 31 -21.89 9.78 -20.03
CA TYR A 31 -21.22 10.39 -18.87
C TYR A 31 -19.71 10.39 -19.10
N ASN A 32 -19.13 11.57 -19.29
CA ASN A 32 -17.69 11.73 -19.45
C ASN A 32 -17.05 11.84 -18.07
N VAL A 33 -16.37 10.78 -17.63
CA VAL A 33 -15.72 10.74 -16.33
C VAL A 33 -14.22 10.95 -16.51
N THR A 34 -13.69 11.95 -15.82
CA THR A 34 -12.26 12.23 -15.72
C THR A 34 -11.84 12.06 -14.27
N VAL A 35 -10.84 11.22 -14.03
CA VAL A 35 -10.25 11.09 -12.70
C VAL A 35 -8.84 11.61 -12.74
N SER A 36 -8.52 12.45 -11.76
CA SER A 36 -7.20 12.99 -11.57
C SER A 36 -6.66 12.60 -10.20
N LEU A 37 -5.46 12.04 -10.16
CA LEU A 37 -4.70 11.85 -8.94
C LEU A 37 -3.66 12.97 -8.85
N LEU A 38 -3.82 13.84 -7.84
CA LEU A 38 -2.90 14.91 -7.50
C LEU A 38 -1.90 14.41 -6.46
N VAL A 39 -0.62 14.52 -6.80
CA VAL A 39 0.48 14.07 -5.97
C VAL A 39 1.29 15.28 -5.49
N PRO A 40 1.55 15.44 -4.19
CA PRO A 40 2.32 16.55 -3.64
C PRO A 40 3.81 16.51 -4.03
N GLY A 41 4.46 17.67 -3.91
CA GLY A 41 5.71 18.02 -4.61
C GLY A 41 6.97 17.18 -4.35
N ASN A 42 6.95 16.21 -3.44
CA ASN A 42 8.08 15.30 -3.23
C ASN A 42 8.14 14.15 -4.25
N TYR A 43 7.12 14.01 -5.10
CA TYR A 43 7.13 13.03 -6.18
C TYR A 43 7.79 13.61 -7.45
N GLN A 44 8.80 12.90 -7.97
CA GLN A 44 9.55 13.30 -9.17
C GLN A 44 8.83 12.95 -10.49
N GLY A 45 7.73 12.20 -10.43
CA GLY A 45 6.93 11.84 -11.60
C GLY A 45 5.85 12.88 -11.96
N PRO A 46 4.85 12.49 -12.76
CA PRO A 46 3.73 13.36 -13.11
C PRO A 46 3.00 13.83 -11.86
N ARG A 47 2.90 15.15 -11.66
CA ARG A 47 2.17 15.75 -10.52
C ARG A 47 0.67 15.50 -10.56
N ARG A 48 0.15 15.28 -11.77
CA ARG A 48 -1.25 14.97 -12.03
C ARG A 48 -1.31 13.76 -12.96
N ILE A 49 -1.89 12.68 -12.48
CA ILE A 49 -2.16 11.49 -13.29
C ILE A 49 -3.63 11.53 -13.68
N LEU A 50 -3.91 11.57 -14.98
CA LEU A 50 -5.26 11.71 -15.53
C LEU A 50 -5.70 10.41 -16.20
N GLN A 51 -6.95 10.03 -15.98
CA GLN A 51 -7.59 8.92 -16.66
C GLN A 51 -9.01 9.32 -17.05
N HIS A 52 -9.33 9.19 -18.34
CA HIS A 52 -10.60 9.60 -18.91
C HIS A 52 -11.34 8.39 -19.48
N GLN A 53 -12.61 8.26 -19.15
CA GLN A 53 -13.46 7.19 -19.67
C GLN A 53 -14.91 7.66 -19.79
N ILE A 54 -15.59 7.20 -20.84
CA ILE A 54 -16.99 7.51 -21.11
C ILE A 54 -17.83 6.29 -20.72
N TYR A 55 -18.95 6.54 -20.04
CA TYR A 55 -19.90 5.51 -19.62
C TYR A 55 -21.29 5.82 -20.17
N ASP A 56 -21.95 4.81 -20.71
CA ASP A 56 -23.28 4.99 -21.33
C ASP A 56 -24.44 4.76 -20.36
N ARG A 57 -24.17 4.14 -19.20
CA ARG A 57 -25.20 3.74 -18.24
C ARG A 57 -24.84 4.13 -16.81
N PRO A 58 -25.81 4.52 -15.98
CA PRO A 58 -25.58 4.76 -14.58
C PRO A 58 -25.41 3.42 -13.86
N ASP A 59 -24.17 3.10 -13.52
CA ASP A 59 -23.84 1.91 -12.73
C ASP A 59 -22.61 2.19 -11.84
N THR A 60 -22.19 1.17 -11.10
CA THR A 60 -20.98 1.18 -10.28
C THR A 60 -19.80 0.72 -11.11
N TYR A 61 -18.85 1.60 -11.31
CA TYR A 61 -17.65 1.34 -12.10
C TYR A 61 -16.43 1.25 -11.22
N LYS A 62 -15.41 0.56 -11.74
CA LYS A 62 -14.09 0.46 -11.12
C LYS A 62 -13.05 0.88 -12.12
N MET A 63 -12.14 1.72 -11.67
CA MET A 63 -11.03 2.20 -12.46
C MET A 63 -9.73 2.00 -11.70
N LYS A 64 -8.69 1.59 -12.43
CA LYS A 64 -7.41 1.24 -11.85
C LYS A 64 -6.47 2.44 -11.94
N LEU A 65 -6.08 2.98 -10.79
CA LEU A 65 -5.13 4.09 -10.69
C LEU A 65 -3.76 3.59 -10.21
N PRO A 66 -2.65 4.17 -10.69
CA PRO A 66 -1.32 3.83 -10.20
C PRO A 66 -1.10 4.35 -8.78
N THR A 67 -0.35 3.59 -7.99
CA THR A 67 0.10 3.97 -6.65
C THR A 67 1.38 4.79 -6.77
N VAL A 68 1.53 5.81 -5.92
CA VAL A 68 2.77 6.61 -5.88
C VAL A 68 3.78 5.96 -4.94
N PRO A 69 5.03 5.69 -5.38
CA PRO A 69 6.06 5.07 -4.55
C PRO A 69 6.75 6.10 -3.64
N VAL A 70 5.98 6.97 -2.98
CA VAL A 70 6.49 7.96 -2.03
C VAL A 70 5.51 8.04 -0.87
N ARG A 71 6.03 8.14 0.36
CA ARG A 71 5.19 8.32 1.56
C ARG A 71 4.58 9.72 1.55
N THR A 72 3.36 9.82 1.02
CA THR A 72 2.73 11.10 0.75
C THR A 72 1.20 10.96 0.74
N THR A 73 0.49 12.04 1.05
CA THR A 73 -0.96 12.12 0.90
C THR A 73 -1.29 12.66 -0.49
N GLY A 74 -2.02 11.88 -1.29
CA GLY A 74 -2.54 12.30 -2.59
C GLY A 74 -4.03 12.64 -2.50
N THR A 75 -4.50 13.49 -3.42
CA THR A 75 -5.92 13.81 -3.56
C THR A 75 -6.40 13.25 -4.89
N VAL A 76 -7.46 12.46 -4.85
CA VAL A 76 -8.16 11.99 -6.05
C VAL A 76 -9.37 12.86 -6.26
N ILE A 77 -9.48 13.43 -7.46
CA ILE A 77 -10.63 14.21 -7.91
C ILE A 77 -11.30 13.40 -9.02
N VAL A 78 -12.60 13.16 -8.87
CA VAL A 78 -13.46 12.50 -9.84
C VAL A 78 -14.41 13.54 -10.40
N GLU A 79 -14.24 13.86 -11.68
CA GLU A 79 -15.03 14.84 -12.40
C GLU A 79 -15.92 14.11 -13.40
N MET A 80 -17.17 14.52 -13.54
CA MET A 80 -18.12 13.94 -14.48
C MET A 80 -18.88 15.04 -15.20
N VAL A 81 -19.03 14.90 -16.52
CA VAL A 81 -19.93 15.71 -17.34
C VAL A 81 -21.02 14.83 -17.91
N ASP A 82 -22.27 15.18 -17.61
CA ASP A 82 -23.44 14.52 -18.19
C ASP A 82 -23.70 15.03 -19.62
N LYS A 83 -24.52 14.30 -20.39
CA LYS A 83 -24.98 14.67 -21.73
C LYS A 83 -25.60 16.07 -21.80
N ASN A 84 -26.21 16.52 -20.70
CA ASN A 84 -26.85 17.83 -20.58
C ASN A 84 -25.85 18.96 -20.27
N GLY A 85 -24.55 18.65 -20.17
CA GLY A 85 -23.50 19.59 -19.79
C GLY A 85 -23.42 19.87 -18.29
N LEU A 86 -24.15 19.12 -17.46
CA LEU A 86 -24.06 19.25 -16.01
C LEU A 86 -22.71 18.72 -15.53
N TYR A 87 -22.01 19.54 -14.76
CA TYR A 87 -20.70 19.24 -14.21
C TYR A 87 -20.83 18.78 -12.75
N PHE A 88 -20.23 17.64 -12.45
CA PHE A 88 -20.15 17.09 -11.10
C PHE A 88 -18.70 16.82 -10.74
N SER A 89 -18.34 17.07 -9.48
CA SER A 89 -16.99 16.83 -8.95
C SER A 89 -17.09 16.26 -7.55
N ASP A 90 -16.32 15.21 -7.29
CA ASP A 90 -16.13 14.63 -5.96
C ASP A 90 -14.62 14.51 -5.71
N GLU A 91 -14.20 14.74 -4.47
CA GLU A 91 -12.80 14.67 -4.09
C GLU A 91 -12.61 13.90 -2.79
N PHE A 92 -11.52 13.14 -2.73
CA PHE A 92 -11.11 12.47 -1.50
C PHE A 92 -9.59 12.38 -1.41
N SER A 93 -9.09 12.39 -0.17
CA SER A 93 -7.67 12.25 0.11
C SER A 93 -7.35 10.82 0.52
N LEU A 94 -6.18 10.34 0.09
CA LEU A 94 -5.65 9.03 0.43
C LEU A 94 -4.16 9.15 0.76
N THR A 95 -3.69 8.32 1.67
CA THR A 95 -2.28 8.37 2.12
C THR A 95 -1.56 7.13 1.67
N PHE A 96 -0.48 7.32 0.92
CA PHE A 96 0.39 6.25 0.48
C PHE A 96 1.40 5.92 1.59
N HIS A 97 1.26 4.74 2.21
CA HIS A 97 2.21 4.22 3.19
C HIS A 97 3.06 3.13 2.54
N MET A 98 4.20 3.50 1.99
CA MET A 98 5.03 2.57 1.24
C MET A 98 5.85 1.63 2.16
N HIS A 99 5.71 0.33 1.93
CA HIS A 99 6.61 -0.81 2.20
C HIS A 99 7.61 -0.82 3.38
N TYR A 100 7.31 -0.20 4.52
CA TYR A 100 8.19 -0.30 5.70
C TYR A 100 8.33 -1.74 6.24
N TYR A 101 7.27 -2.54 6.12
CA TYR A 101 7.21 -3.86 6.77
C TYR A 101 8.04 -4.97 6.09
N LYS A 102 8.37 -4.87 4.79
CA LYS A 102 9.17 -5.91 4.11
C LYS A 102 10.65 -5.83 4.50
N LEU A 103 11.21 -4.63 4.64
CA LEU A 103 12.59 -4.43 5.08
C LEU A 103 12.77 -4.75 6.56
N LEU A 104 11.80 -4.38 7.40
CA LEU A 104 11.87 -4.65 8.84
C LEU A 104 11.96 -6.15 9.15
N LYS A 105 11.24 -6.99 8.40
CA LYS A 105 11.31 -8.45 8.55
C LYS A 105 12.74 -8.98 8.36
N TRP A 106 13.41 -8.57 7.30
CA TRP A 106 14.77 -9.04 7.01
C TRP A 106 15.82 -8.43 7.94
N LEU A 107 15.64 -7.16 8.33
CA LEU A 107 16.50 -6.51 9.32
C LEU A 107 16.45 -7.21 10.70
N LEU A 108 15.29 -7.74 11.10
CA LEU A 108 15.15 -8.49 12.35
C LEU A 108 15.71 -9.92 12.25
N VAL A 109 15.43 -10.61 11.14
CA VAL A 109 15.78 -12.03 10.98
C VAL A 109 17.28 -12.24 10.76
N LEU A 110 17.95 -11.36 10.01
CA LEU A 110 19.39 -11.51 9.70
C LEU A 110 20.29 -11.58 10.95
N PRO A 111 20.16 -10.69 11.95
CA PRO A 111 20.95 -10.77 13.19
C PRO A 111 20.70 -12.06 13.97
N MET A 112 19.45 -12.54 14.02
CA MET A 112 19.12 -13.78 14.72
C MET A 112 19.74 -14.99 14.04
N VAL A 113 19.68 -15.07 12.70
CA VAL A 113 20.32 -16.15 11.93
C VAL A 113 21.83 -16.07 12.04
N GLY A 114 22.41 -14.87 11.97
CA GLY A 114 23.85 -14.65 12.14
C GLY A 114 24.34 -15.12 13.50
N MET A 115 23.66 -14.72 14.58
CA MET A 115 24.03 -15.13 15.94
C MET A 115 23.81 -16.63 16.18
N PHE A 116 22.71 -17.18 15.65
CA PHE A 116 22.48 -18.62 15.71
C PHE A 116 23.58 -19.41 14.98
N GLY A 117 24.01 -18.94 13.79
CA GLY A 117 25.14 -19.50 13.06
C GLY A 117 26.45 -19.45 13.86
N LEU A 118 26.74 -18.31 14.49
CA LEU A 118 27.92 -18.16 15.36
C LEU A 118 27.88 -19.12 16.54
N LEU A 119 26.75 -19.27 17.23
CA LEU A 119 26.62 -20.21 18.35
C LEU A 119 26.82 -21.67 17.93
N VAL A 120 26.34 -22.04 16.74
CA VAL A 120 26.49 -23.40 16.23
C VAL A 120 27.94 -23.71 15.86
N ILE A 121 28.66 -22.74 15.28
CA ILE A 121 30.07 -22.90 14.87
C ILE A 121 31.02 -22.81 16.08
N PHE A 122 30.82 -21.82 16.95
CA PHE A 122 31.64 -21.56 18.13
C PHE A 122 31.09 -22.27 19.38
N ARG A 123 30.67 -23.53 19.26
CA ARG A 123 30.27 -24.29 20.46
C ARG A 123 31.42 -24.20 21.49
N PRO A 124 31.15 -23.77 22.74
CA PRO A 124 32.17 -23.77 23.77
C PRO A 124 32.69 -25.19 23.90
N GLN A 125 34.01 -25.38 23.72
CA GLN A 125 34.63 -26.67 23.98
C GLN A 125 34.34 -27.05 25.43
N GLU A 126 33.50 -28.07 25.64
CA GLU A 126 33.29 -28.76 26.91
C GLU A 126 34.55 -29.59 27.28
N GLY A 127 35.73 -28.96 27.25
CA GLY A 127 37.02 -29.64 27.32
C GLY A 127 37.94 -29.16 28.43
N ALA A 128 37.51 -28.21 29.27
CA ALA A 128 38.25 -27.83 30.47
C ALA A 128 37.63 -28.55 31.68
N PRO A 129 38.18 -29.71 32.12
CA PRO A 129 37.76 -30.28 33.39
C PRO A 129 37.96 -29.22 34.48
N LEU A 130 36.92 -28.98 35.27
CA LEU A 130 36.99 -28.10 36.44
C LEU A 130 38.19 -28.56 37.29
N PRO A 131 39.07 -27.65 37.74
CA PRO A 131 40.24 -28.03 38.53
C PRO A 131 39.78 -28.72 39.83
N SER A 132 39.90 -30.05 39.87
CA SER A 132 39.62 -30.82 41.08
C SER A 132 40.86 -30.80 41.97
N PHE A 133 40.78 -30.12 43.11
CA PHE A 133 41.80 -30.21 44.14
C PHE A 133 41.85 -31.63 44.71
N SER A 134 42.89 -32.40 44.35
CA SER A 134 43.21 -33.63 45.08
C SER A 134 44.00 -33.28 46.32
N ARG A 135 43.39 -33.43 47.50
CA ARG A 135 44.06 -33.27 48.79
C ARG A 135 44.86 -34.53 49.10
N ASN A 136 46.16 -34.49 48.86
CA ASN A 136 47.07 -35.58 49.21
C ASN A 136 47.30 -35.56 50.73
N ASN A 137 46.51 -36.34 51.48
CA ASN A 137 46.80 -36.60 52.89
C ASN A 137 47.88 -37.69 52.94
N HIS A 138 49.15 -37.29 52.97
CA HIS A 138 50.20 -38.18 53.45
C HIS A 138 49.93 -38.49 54.93
N GLN A 139 49.49 -39.72 55.21
CA GLN A 139 49.49 -40.31 56.54
C GLN A 139 50.51 -41.44 56.59
N LEU A 140 51.33 -41.35 57.64
CA LEU A 140 52.29 -42.30 58.23
C LEU A 140 53.67 -42.36 57.58
#